data_AF-A0AA39S6G2-F1
#
_entry.id   AF-A0AA39S6G2-F1
#
_cell.length_a   1.000
_cell.length_b   1.000
_cell.length_c   1.000
_cell.angle_alpha   90.00
_cell.angle_beta   90.00
_cell.angle_gamma   90.00
#
_symmetry.space_group_name_H-M   'P 1'
#
loop_
_entity.id
_entity.type
_entity.pdbx_description
1 polymer ?
#
loop_
_entity_poly.entity_id
_entity_poly.type
_entity_poly.pdbx_seq_one_letter_code
_entity_poly.pdbx_strand_id
1 'polypeptide(L)'
;MKLFSPKQRKVTIPDLQNEIKQVKEEIKDLKLTTEIKRKSSTQSSFKSSDDSEEEAQGEDQPTHELASLLHPNFIQQHGTSIVREIRVQKWYTEVDIRISSNFHLRVNVLIDTGADLNCMQEALVPTKYFEKTTETLYGANKQQLSI
;
A
#
# COMPACT_ATOMS: atom_id res chain seq x y z
N MET A 1 30.83 53.66 32.12
CA MET A 1 30.11 52.51 31.54
C MET A 1 29.66 51.59 32.66
N LYS A 2 28.36 51.32 32.82
CA LYS A 2 27.87 50.33 33.80
C LYS A 2 28.01 48.93 33.18
N LEU A 3 28.88 48.09 33.75
CA LEU A 3 28.93 46.66 33.40
C LEU A 3 27.69 45.97 33.96
N PHE A 4 26.82 45.47 33.08
CA PHE A 4 25.78 44.52 33.46
C PHE A 4 26.44 43.15 33.70
N SER A 5 26.50 42.73 34.96
CA SER A 5 26.85 41.36 35.31
C SER A 5 25.59 40.47 35.24
N PRO A 6 25.60 39.35 34.51
CA PRO A 6 24.47 38.42 34.54
C PRO A 6 24.44 37.75 35.91
N LYS A 7 23.37 37.98 36.68
CA LYS A 7 23.13 37.25 37.94
C LYS A 7 22.95 35.77 37.61
N GLN A 8 23.94 34.93 37.91
CA GLN A 8 23.78 33.48 37.90
C GLN A 8 22.73 33.10 38.95
N ARG A 9 21.57 32.62 38.48
CA ARG A 9 20.54 32.05 39.36
C ARG A 9 21.13 30.78 39.98
N LYS A 10 21.18 30.71 41.30
CA LYS A 10 21.58 29.49 42.00
C LYS A 10 20.48 28.45 41.74
N VAL A 11 20.82 27.41 40.98
CA VAL A 11 19.94 26.25 40.74
C VAL A 11 19.62 25.63 42.10
N THR A 12 18.35 25.48 42.39
CA THR A 12 17.88 24.93 43.66
C THR A 12 17.50 23.46 43.49
N ILE A 13 17.55 22.69 44.59
CA ILE A 13 17.17 21.28 44.59
C ILE A 13 15.74 21.06 44.01
N PRO A 14 14.74 21.92 44.29
CA PRO A 14 13.42 21.82 43.65
C PRO A 14 13.43 21.97 42.13
N ASP A 15 14.31 22.81 41.57
CA ASP A 15 14.42 22.99 40.11
C ASP A 15 14.86 21.67 39.46
N LEU A 16 15.85 21.00 40.05
CA LEU A 16 16.34 19.69 39.60
C LEU A 16 15.27 18.60 39.77
N GLN A 17 14.48 18.65 40.84
CA GLN A 17 13.37 17.70 41.04
C GLN A 17 12.29 17.84 39.97
N ASN A 18 11.97 19.07 39.58
CA ASN A 18 11.04 19.34 38.48
C ASN A 18 11.60 18.88 37.13
N GLU A 19 12.87 19.14 36.86
CA GLU A 19 13.54 18.69 35.62
C GLU A 19 13.55 17.15 35.53
N ILE A 20 13.87 16.46 36.63
CA ILE A 20 13.80 14.99 36.69
C ILE A 20 12.38 14.49 36.45
N LYS A 21 11.36 15.18 36.96
CA LYS A 21 9.96 14.81 36.74
C LYS A 21 9.60 14.96 35.26
N GLN A 22 9.96 16.09 34.66
CA GLN A 22 9.68 16.38 33.25
C GLN A 22 10.38 15.39 32.32
N VAL A 23 11.66 15.09 32.56
CA VAL A 23 12.43 14.12 31.77
C VAL A 23 11.85 12.70 31.91
N LYS A 24 11.36 12.32 33.09
CA LYS A 24 10.70 11.02 33.28
C LYS A 24 9.40 10.91 32.50
N GLU A 25 8.61 11.97 32.44
CA GLU A 25 7.39 12.04 31.63
C GLU A 25 7.73 11.93 30.13
N GLU A 26 8.73 12.69 29.66
CA GLU A 26 9.17 12.66 28.26
C GLU A 26 9.70 11.26 27.85
N ILE A 27 10.47 10.60 28.71
CA ILE A 27 10.95 9.22 28.47
C ILE A 27 9.78 8.24 28.38
N LYS A 28 8.73 8.43 29.19
CA LYS A 28 7.55 7.56 29.17
C LYS A 28 6.80 7.71 27.84
N ASP A 29 6.63 8.93 27.36
CA ASP A 29 5.94 9.22 26.11
C ASP A 29 6.72 8.70 24.90
N LEU A 30 8.04 8.93 24.86
CA LEU A 30 8.91 8.43 23.79
C LEU A 30 8.91 6.89 23.70
N LYS A 31 8.88 6.19 24.84
CA LYS A 31 8.76 4.72 24.86
C LYS A 31 7.43 4.25 24.26
N LEU A 32 6.32 4.92 24.61
CA LEU A 32 5.02 4.59 24.06
C LEU A 32 4.98 4.82 22.54
N THR A 33 5.47 5.96 22.06
CA THR A 33 5.52 6.29 20.63
C THR A 33 6.38 5.31 19.84
N THR A 34 7.55 4.94 20.36
CA THR A 34 8.44 3.99 19.68
C THR A 34 7.85 2.58 19.64
N GLU A 35 7.11 2.16 20.66
CA GLU A 35 6.43 0.87 20.67
C GLU A 35 5.29 0.80 19.65
N ILE A 36 4.49 1.86 19.54
CA ILE A 36 3.43 1.99 18.53
C ILE A 36 4.02 1.94 17.11
N LYS A 37 5.08 2.70 16.85
CA LYS A 37 5.75 2.73 15.54
C LYS A 37 6.37 1.39 15.14
N ARG A 38 6.86 0.62 16.12
CA ARG A 38 7.39 -0.73 15.89
C ARG A 38 6.26 -1.69 15.54
N LYS A 39 5.16 -1.70 16.30
CA LYS A 39 3.98 -2.54 16.04
C LYS A 39 3.37 -2.27 14.65
N SER A 40 3.30 -1.01 14.23
CA SER A 40 2.80 -0.66 12.89
C SER A 40 3.74 -1.10 11.76
N SER A 41 5.07 -1.08 11.97
CA SER A 41 6.04 -1.55 10.96
C SER A 41 6.15 -3.08 10.89
N THR A 42 5.86 -3.81 11.98
CA THR A 42 5.90 -5.28 11.96
C THR A 42 4.65 -5.89 11.31
N GLN A 43 3.50 -5.22 11.35
CA GLN A 43 2.27 -5.69 10.70
C GLN A 43 2.28 -5.60 9.17
N SER A 44 3.13 -4.79 8.55
CA SER A 44 3.23 -4.70 7.09
C SER A 44 3.96 -5.87 6.44
N SER A 45 4.49 -6.84 7.21
CA SER A 45 5.33 -7.90 6.65
C SER A 45 4.70 -9.29 6.52
N PHE A 46 3.60 -9.63 7.21
CA PHE A 46 3.04 -10.99 7.10
C PHE A 46 1.54 -11.06 7.38
N LYS A 47 0.76 -11.28 6.31
CA LYS A 47 -0.39 -12.19 6.22
C LYS A 47 -0.80 -12.35 4.76
N SER A 48 -0.14 -13.28 4.08
CA SER A 48 -0.68 -13.97 2.91
C SER A 48 -1.58 -15.13 3.40
N SER A 49 -2.80 -15.20 2.89
CA SER A 49 -3.83 -16.27 2.94
C SER A 49 -5.18 -15.53 2.93
N ASP A 50 -6.18 -15.84 2.11
CA ASP A 50 -6.50 -17.02 1.32
C ASP A 50 -7.48 -16.61 0.20
N ASP A 51 -7.52 -17.43 -0.86
CA ASP A 51 -8.47 -17.37 -1.97
C ASP A 51 -9.93 -17.35 -1.50
N SER A 52 -10.74 -16.45 -2.07
CA SER A 52 -12.17 -16.64 -2.25
C SER A 52 -12.65 -15.75 -3.39
N GLU A 53 -13.03 -16.39 -4.48
CA GLU A 53 -13.68 -15.78 -5.64
C GLU A 53 -15.11 -15.37 -5.25
N GLU A 54 -15.41 -14.07 -5.27
CA GLU A 54 -16.78 -13.58 -5.36
C GLU A 54 -16.87 -12.62 -6.56
N GLU A 55 -17.67 -13.01 -7.54
CA GLU A 55 -18.05 -12.17 -8.68
C GLU A 55 -18.91 -11.02 -8.19
N ALA A 56 -18.48 -9.78 -8.44
CA ALA A 56 -19.30 -8.58 -8.25
C ALA A 56 -19.49 -7.88 -9.59
N GLN A 57 -20.68 -8.06 -10.17
CA GLN A 57 -21.23 -7.19 -11.19
C GLN A 57 -21.63 -5.85 -10.52
N GLY A 58 -21.20 -4.71 -11.05
CA GLY A 58 -21.63 -3.41 -10.50
C GLY A 58 -21.07 -2.21 -11.27
N GLU A 59 -21.99 -1.38 -11.76
CA GLU A 59 -21.88 -0.28 -12.72
C GLU A 59 -20.92 0.87 -12.38
N ASP A 60 -20.31 1.44 -13.41
CA ASP A 60 -19.46 2.64 -13.37
C ASP A 60 -20.27 3.94 -13.18
N GLN A 61 -20.16 4.57 -12.01
CA GLN A 61 -20.18 6.03 -11.88
C GLN A 61 -19.22 6.49 -10.78
N PRO A 62 -18.34 7.49 -11.04
CA PRO A 62 -17.56 8.10 -9.97
C PRO A 62 -18.49 8.99 -9.14
N THR A 63 -18.97 8.47 -8.01
CA THR A 63 -19.77 9.25 -7.07
C THR A 63 -18.89 10.33 -6.41
N HIS A 64 -19.52 11.47 -6.14
CA HIS A 64 -19.00 12.65 -5.45
C HIS A 64 -18.42 12.38 -4.03
N GLU A 65 -18.30 11.12 -3.62
CA GLU A 65 -17.82 10.66 -2.32
C GLU A 65 -16.29 10.59 -2.23
N LEU A 66 -15.58 10.35 -3.33
CA LEU A 66 -14.11 10.18 -3.30
C LEU A 66 -13.39 11.45 -2.82
N ALA A 67 -13.92 12.63 -3.15
CA ALA A 67 -13.35 13.91 -2.75
C ALA A 67 -13.44 14.16 -1.22
N SER A 68 -14.52 13.68 -0.58
CA SER A 68 -14.72 13.79 0.86
C SER A 68 -13.78 12.87 1.65
N LEU A 69 -13.44 11.70 1.09
CA LEU A 69 -12.49 10.75 1.68
C LEU A 69 -11.05 11.27 1.70
N LEU A 70 -10.72 12.23 0.84
CA LEU A 70 -9.40 12.84 0.72
C LEU A 70 -9.22 14.09 1.61
N HIS A 71 -10.25 14.51 2.35
CA HIS A 71 -10.15 15.68 3.22
C HIS A 71 -9.16 15.40 4.38
N PRO A 72 -8.20 16.29 4.67
CA PRO A 72 -7.14 16.04 5.66
C PRO A 72 -7.65 15.63 7.04
N ASN A 73 -8.75 16.21 7.49
CA ASN A 73 -9.37 15.89 8.77
C ASN A 73 -10.02 14.49 8.78
N PHE A 74 -10.55 14.06 7.63
CA PHE A 74 -11.18 12.75 7.48
C PHE A 74 -10.12 11.64 7.45
N ILE A 75 -9.01 11.86 6.72
CA ILE A 75 -7.85 10.95 6.70
C ILE A 75 -7.22 10.84 8.10
N GLN A 76 -7.13 11.93 8.85
CA GLN A 76 -6.55 11.90 10.21
C GLN A 76 -7.40 11.07 11.19
N GLN A 77 -8.72 11.13 11.08
CA GLN A 77 -9.64 10.44 11.98
C GLN A 77 -9.91 8.98 11.58
N HIS A 78 -10.01 8.70 10.29
CA HIS A 78 -10.45 7.41 9.76
C HIS A 78 -9.44 6.74 8.82
N GLY A 79 -8.27 7.33 8.60
CA GLY A 79 -7.27 6.86 7.62
C GLY A 79 -6.91 5.39 7.76
N THR A 80 -6.76 4.86 8.97
CA THR A 80 -6.45 3.43 9.18
C THR A 80 -7.61 2.50 8.84
N SER A 81 -8.86 2.95 8.95
CA SER A 81 -10.05 2.19 8.57
C SER A 81 -10.26 2.26 7.05
N ILE A 82 -10.09 3.45 6.47
CA ILE A 82 -10.16 3.67 5.02
C ILE A 82 -9.12 2.80 4.30
N VAL A 83 -7.87 2.78 4.77
CA VAL A 83 -6.80 1.97 4.17
C VAL A 83 -7.10 0.47 4.22
N ARG A 84 -7.84 0.00 5.25
CA ARG A 84 -8.26 -1.41 5.34
C ARG A 84 -9.44 -1.74 4.42
N GLU A 85 -10.19 -0.74 4.00
CA GLU A 85 -11.44 -0.88 3.25
C GLU A 85 -11.28 -0.48 1.77
N ILE A 86 -10.06 -0.16 1.32
CA ILE A 86 -9.73 -0.14 -0.11
C ILE A 86 -9.82 -1.60 -0.60
N ARG A 87 -11.03 -2.01 -0.98
CA ARG A 87 -11.21 -3.20 -1.80
C ARG A 87 -10.50 -2.91 -3.12
N VAL A 88 -9.49 -3.72 -3.43
CA VAL A 88 -8.86 -3.68 -4.75
C VAL A 88 -9.91 -4.15 -5.75
N GLN A 89 -10.60 -3.19 -6.37
CA GLN A 89 -11.53 -3.49 -7.44
C GLN A 89 -10.73 -4.03 -8.63
N LYS A 90 -11.08 -5.23 -9.09
CA LYS A 90 -10.54 -5.78 -10.33
C LYS A 90 -11.29 -5.17 -11.50
N TRP A 91 -10.54 -4.69 -12.49
CA TRP A 91 -11.09 -4.07 -13.69
C TRP A 91 -10.94 -5.04 -14.85
N TYR A 92 -12.05 -5.40 -15.50
CA TYR A 92 -12.06 -6.29 -16.64
C TYR A 92 -12.54 -5.56 -17.88
N THR A 93 -12.02 -5.96 -19.04
CA THR A 93 -12.48 -5.45 -20.33
C THR A 93 -12.50 -6.56 -21.36
N GLU A 94 -13.44 -6.49 -22.29
CA GLU A 94 -13.51 -7.43 -23.41
C GLU A 94 -12.49 -7.02 -24.48
N VAL A 95 -11.60 -7.94 -24.85
CA VAL A 95 -10.59 -7.74 -25.89
C VAL A 95 -10.81 -8.70 -27.05
N ASP A 96 -10.66 -8.18 -28.26
CA ASP A 96 -10.68 -8.93 -29.51
C ASP A 96 -9.23 -9.18 -29.96
N ILE A 97 -8.79 -10.44 -29.87
CA ILE A 97 -7.45 -10.90 -30.22
C ILE A 97 -7.49 -11.52 -31.60
N ARG A 98 -6.75 -10.93 -32.54
CA ARG A 98 -6.64 -11.39 -33.93
C ARG A 98 -5.21 -11.75 -34.25
N ILE A 99 -5.00 -13.00 -34.63
CA ILE A 99 -3.70 -13.49 -35.06
C ILE A 99 -3.81 -13.94 -36.50
N SER A 100 -3.13 -13.20 -37.39
CA SER A 100 -3.29 -13.35 -38.84
C SER A 100 -4.77 -13.20 -39.26
N SER A 101 -5.14 -13.69 -40.44
CA SER A 101 -6.53 -13.73 -40.92
C SER A 101 -7.35 -14.90 -40.37
N ASN A 102 -6.73 -15.82 -39.63
CA ASN A 102 -7.24 -17.19 -39.45
C ASN A 102 -7.62 -17.51 -38.00
N PHE A 103 -7.25 -16.65 -37.05
CA PHE A 103 -7.55 -16.86 -35.65
C PHE A 103 -8.10 -15.58 -35.03
N HIS A 104 -9.22 -15.74 -34.35
CA HIS A 104 -9.98 -14.68 -33.71
C HIS A 104 -10.51 -15.22 -32.39
N LEU A 105 -10.22 -14.50 -31.31
CA LEU A 105 -10.65 -14.85 -29.96
C LEU A 105 -11.13 -13.58 -29.27
N ARG A 106 -12.33 -13.63 -28.70
CA ARG A 106 -12.87 -12.59 -27.85
C ARG A 106 -12.84 -13.08 -26.40
N VAL A 107 -12.21 -12.32 -25.52
CA VAL A 107 -11.96 -12.75 -24.13
C VAL A 107 -12.01 -11.55 -23.18
N ASN A 108 -12.53 -11.76 -21.97
CA ASN A 108 -12.45 -10.76 -20.90
C ASN A 108 -11.09 -10.85 -20.23
N VAL A 109 -10.35 -9.75 -20.20
CA VAL A 109 -9.00 -9.66 -19.62
C VAL A 109 -8.99 -8.73 -18.41
N LEU A 110 -8.11 -9.00 -17.45
CA LEU A 110 -7.83 -8.12 -16.33
C LEU A 110 -6.93 -6.96 -16.78
N ILE A 111 -7.26 -5.74 -16.41
CA ILE A 111 -6.38 -4.58 -16.58
C ILE A 111 -5.42 -4.54 -15.38
N ASP A 112 -4.19 -4.98 -15.60
CA ASP A 112 -3.13 -4.98 -14.58
C ASP A 112 -2.05 -3.95 -14.92
N THR A 113 -2.11 -2.80 -14.23
CA THR A 113 -1.10 -1.72 -14.39
C THR A 113 0.24 -2.06 -13.73
N GLY A 114 0.31 -3.13 -12.93
CA GLY A 114 1.54 -3.60 -12.28
C GLY A 114 2.33 -4.62 -13.11
N ALA A 115 1.80 -5.04 -14.26
CA ALA A 115 2.46 -6.00 -15.15
C ALA A 115 3.23 -5.29 -16.27
N ASP A 116 4.48 -5.69 -16.48
CA ASP A 116 5.30 -5.18 -17.60
C ASP A 116 4.87 -5.77 -18.96
N LEU A 117 4.25 -6.95 -18.94
CA LEU A 117 3.85 -7.71 -20.13
C LEU A 117 2.42 -8.25 -19.99
N ASN A 118 1.74 -8.39 -21.13
CA ASN A 118 0.45 -9.06 -21.19
C ASN A 118 0.63 -10.57 -21.00
N CYS A 119 -0.14 -11.15 -20.09
CA CYS A 119 -0.14 -12.59 -19.83
C CYS A 119 -1.46 -13.21 -20.30
N MET A 120 -1.37 -14.41 -20.87
CA MET A 120 -2.54 -15.18 -21.31
C MET A 120 -2.37 -16.63 -20.87
N GLN A 121 -3.48 -17.29 -20.55
CA GLN A 121 -3.47 -18.72 -20.25
C GLN A 121 -3.01 -19.53 -21.48
N GLU A 122 -2.12 -20.51 -21.24
CA GLU A 122 -1.74 -21.46 -22.27
C GLU A 122 -2.96 -22.16 -22.87
N ALA A 123 -2.83 -22.62 -24.12
CA ALA A 123 -3.87 -23.29 -24.91
C ALA A 123 -5.07 -22.42 -25.35
N LEU A 124 -5.21 -21.16 -24.91
CA LEU A 124 -6.21 -20.25 -25.50
C LEU A 124 -5.91 -19.93 -26.97
N VAL A 125 -4.62 -19.85 -27.31
CA VAL A 125 -4.13 -19.62 -28.67
C VAL A 125 -3.46 -20.91 -29.17
N PRO A 126 -3.71 -21.34 -30.42
CA PRO A 126 -3.04 -22.49 -31.01
C PRO A 126 -1.51 -22.35 -31.02
N THR A 127 -0.80 -23.40 -30.62
CA THR A 127 0.67 -23.42 -30.51
C THR A 127 1.41 -23.13 -31.82
N LYS A 128 0.75 -23.28 -32.97
CA LYS A 128 1.30 -22.88 -34.28
C LYS A 128 1.60 -21.37 -34.40
N TYR A 129 1.04 -20.56 -33.49
CA TYR A 129 1.30 -19.13 -33.41
C TYR A 129 2.34 -18.76 -32.34
N PHE A 130 2.93 -19.74 -31.66
CA PHE A 130 3.87 -19.48 -30.57
C PHE A 130 5.30 -19.38 -31.10
N GLU A 131 6.04 -18.43 -30.54
CA GLU A 131 7.48 -18.34 -30.68
C GLU A 131 8.10 -18.53 -29.30
N LYS A 132 9.15 -19.35 -29.20
CA LYS A 132 9.83 -19.59 -27.93
C LYS A 132 10.66 -18.36 -27.56
N THR A 133 10.53 -17.89 -26.34
CA THR A 133 11.39 -16.84 -25.78
C THR A 133 12.46 -17.42 -24.86
N THR A 134 13.59 -16.72 -24.73
CA THR A 134 14.60 -16.97 -23.70
C THR A 134 14.43 -16.06 -22.48
N GLU A 135 13.46 -15.17 -22.53
CA GLU A 135 13.14 -14.26 -21.43
C GLU A 135 12.55 -15.02 -20.25
N THR A 136 12.61 -14.42 -19.06
CA THR A 136 12.08 -15.02 -17.83
C THR A 136 11.12 -14.03 -17.19
N LEU A 137 9.95 -14.52 -16.80
CA LEU A 137 8.92 -13.74 -16.12
C LEU A 137 8.89 -14.07 -14.63
N TYR A 138 8.66 -13.07 -13.80
CA TYR A 138 8.54 -13.21 -12.35
C TYR A 138 7.23 -12.62 -11.87
N GLY A 139 6.56 -13.33 -10.96
CA GLY A 139 5.38 -12.81 -10.27
C GLY A 139 5.74 -11.79 -9.19
N ALA A 140 4.72 -11.13 -8.62
CA ALA A 140 4.89 -10.19 -7.51
C ALA A 140 5.54 -10.82 -6.26
N ASN A 141 5.41 -12.15 -6.12
CA ASN A 141 6.07 -12.94 -5.08
C ASN A 141 7.55 -13.26 -5.39
N LYS A 142 8.11 -12.70 -6.48
CA LYS A 142 9.46 -12.94 -6.99
C LYS A 142 9.74 -14.38 -7.39
N GLN A 143 8.71 -15.20 -7.56
CA GLN A 143 8.86 -16.54 -8.11
C GLN A 143 8.81 -16.47 -9.62
N GLN A 144 9.65 -17.30 -10.25
CA GLN A 144 9.67 -17.44 -11.70
C GLN A 144 8.36 -18.08 -12.17
N LEU A 145 7.75 -17.49 -13.20
CA LEU A 145 6.59 -18.06 -13.88
C LEU A 145 7.07 -19.08 -14.92
N SER A 146 6.33 -20.18 -15.04
CA SER A 146 6.51 -21.13 -16.14
C SER A 146 5.86 -20.53 -17.39
N ILE A 147 6.66 -20.29 -18.42
CA ILE A 147 6.25 -19.70 -19.71
C ILE A 147 6.85 -20.48 -20.88
#